data_AF-A0A3B9ZZV9-F1
#
_entry.id   AF-A0A3B9ZZV9-F1
#
_cell.length_a   1.000
_cell.length_b   1.000
_cell.length_c   1.000
_cell.angle_alpha   90.00
_cell.angle_beta   90.00
_cell.angle_gamma   90.00
#
_symmetry.space_group_name_H-M   'P 1'
#
loop_
_entity.id
_entity.type
_entity.pdbx_description
1 polymer ?
#
loop_
_entity_poly.entity_id
_entity_poly.type
_entity_poly.pdbx_seq_one_letter_code
_entity_poly.pdbx_strand_id
1 'polypeptide(L)'
;MLRPSRRGCPGTSLFMKNKFIGFRSKAAGRINIKLGKAGFTVINLTEPLRENVEVFPGDPKPQKKVFCSFEKDNCRHNIYLVGDHNHHPHGDAPNHQNLRCKKMGFEFWGLDFVFNKACLIDLSGSEGSVKSYGVTYLKKITDAHLSPYLARIGKSGALILRTGYDRWLESNKKHLPGGIPYLDKSAVDLISKFKKLKVIGIDSLTIDGTGKNYAHRKLKDKFIVESLVNLYGIPAKARSGFYLQTSPIAIVGATGGPVLAYAYIPKAGYRG
;
A
#
# COMPACT_ATOMS: atom_id res chain seq x y z
N MET A 1 -23.57 -63.79 5.14
CA MET A 1 -24.71 -63.28 4.33
C MET A 1 -24.71 -61.77 4.46
N LEU A 2 -24.63 -60.90 3.45
CA LEU A 2 -24.63 -60.99 1.99
C LEU A 2 -23.71 -59.86 1.48
N ARG A 3 -22.82 -60.16 0.53
CA ARG A 3 -22.15 -59.17 -0.32
C ARG A 3 -23.11 -58.74 -1.44
N PRO A 4 -22.89 -57.55 -2.02
CA PRO A 4 -22.86 -57.43 -3.49
C PRO A 4 -21.61 -56.65 -3.94
N SER A 5 -20.70 -57.29 -4.67
CA SER A 5 -20.65 -57.48 -6.13
C SER A 5 -19.96 -56.32 -6.86
N ARG A 6 -18.71 -56.58 -7.29
CA ARG A 6 -18.01 -55.79 -8.29
C ARG A 6 -18.69 -55.97 -9.65
N ARG A 7 -18.92 -54.88 -10.38
CA ARG A 7 -18.92 -54.87 -11.85
C ARG A 7 -18.12 -53.65 -12.30
N GLY A 8 -17.04 -53.87 -13.02
CA GLY A 8 -16.28 -52.83 -13.69
C GLY A 8 -16.75 -52.66 -15.13
N CYS A 9 -16.50 -51.48 -15.70
CA CYS A 9 -16.10 -51.28 -17.09
C CYS A 9 -15.74 -49.80 -17.34
N PRO A 10 -15.02 -49.50 -18.43
CA PRO A 10 -13.78 -48.70 -18.40
C PRO A 10 -14.02 -47.24 -18.78
N GLY A 11 -13.30 -46.33 -18.13
CA GLY A 11 -13.35 -44.90 -18.43
C GLY A 11 -11.93 -44.36 -18.54
N THR A 12 -11.41 -44.37 -19.76
CA THR A 12 -10.26 -43.60 -20.26
C THR A 12 -9.75 -42.51 -19.32
N SER A 13 -8.51 -42.69 -18.86
CA SER A 13 -7.62 -41.62 -18.40
C SER A 13 -7.39 -40.63 -19.55
N LEU A 14 -8.36 -39.74 -19.78
CA LEU A 14 -8.14 -38.55 -20.56
C LEU A 14 -7.49 -37.54 -19.62
N PHE A 15 -6.16 -37.60 -19.53
CA PHE A 15 -5.36 -36.46 -19.11
C PHE A 15 -5.70 -35.32 -20.08
N MET A 16 -6.75 -34.55 -19.77
CA MET A 16 -6.85 -33.21 -20.27
C MET A 16 -5.66 -32.47 -19.69
N LYS A 17 -4.59 -32.41 -20.48
CA LYS A 17 -3.61 -31.35 -20.43
C LYS A 17 -4.40 -30.07 -20.65
N ASN A 18 -5.01 -29.56 -19.60
CA ASN A 18 -5.37 -28.15 -19.53
C ASN A 18 -4.03 -27.43 -19.66
N LYS A 19 -3.70 -27.09 -20.90
CA LYS A 19 -2.89 -25.93 -21.22
C LYS A 19 -3.61 -24.78 -20.54
N PHE A 20 -3.32 -24.59 -19.25
CA PHE A 20 -3.46 -23.28 -18.64
C PHE A 20 -2.66 -22.38 -19.55
N ILE A 21 -3.40 -21.63 -20.36
CA ILE A 21 -2.91 -20.45 -21.05
C ILE A 21 -2.30 -19.66 -19.92
N GLY A 22 -0.97 -19.75 -19.82
CA GLY A 22 -0.21 -18.97 -18.88
C GLY A 22 -0.58 -17.54 -19.19
N PHE A 23 -1.45 -16.95 -18.37
CA PHE A 23 -1.58 -15.52 -18.26
C PHE A 23 -0.21 -15.06 -17.78
N ARG A 24 0.69 -14.85 -18.75
CA ARG A 24 1.89 -14.07 -18.57
C ARG A 24 1.41 -12.80 -17.89
N SER A 25 1.81 -12.62 -16.65
CA SER A 25 1.65 -11.39 -15.88
C SER A 25 2.07 -10.21 -16.77
N LYS A 26 1.10 -9.61 -17.45
CA LYS A 26 1.30 -8.36 -18.19
C LYS A 26 1.53 -7.30 -17.11
N ALA A 27 2.79 -6.96 -16.86
CA ALA A 27 3.22 -5.80 -16.06
C ALA A 27 2.26 -5.48 -14.88
N ALA A 28 2.23 -6.34 -13.87
CA ALA A 28 1.14 -6.46 -12.88
C ALA A 28 0.76 -5.21 -12.05
N GLY A 29 1.41 -4.06 -12.28
CA GLY A 29 1.08 -2.80 -11.63
C GLY A 29 0.63 -1.68 -12.56
N ARG A 30 0.55 -1.84 -13.89
CA ARG A 30 0.29 -0.69 -14.78
C ARG A 30 -0.60 -1.02 -15.97
N ILE A 31 -1.65 -0.22 -16.16
CA ILE A 31 -2.57 -0.32 -17.30
C ILE A 31 -2.90 1.04 -17.91
N ASN A 32 -3.44 1.02 -19.12
CA ASN A 32 -4.02 2.21 -19.74
C ASN A 32 -5.54 2.08 -19.73
N ILE A 33 -6.25 3.10 -19.26
CA ILE A 33 -7.71 3.12 -19.24
C ILE A 33 -8.23 4.39 -19.90
N LYS A 34 -9.53 4.40 -20.19
CA LYS A 34 -10.30 5.60 -20.50
C LYS A 34 -11.44 5.72 -19.49
N LEU A 35 -11.64 6.93 -18.97
CA LEU A 35 -12.82 7.30 -18.19
C LEU A 35 -13.54 8.39 -18.99
N GLY A 36 -14.61 8.01 -19.69
CA GLY A 36 -15.21 8.86 -20.73
C GLY A 36 -14.20 9.19 -21.83
N LYS A 37 -14.02 10.49 -22.11
CA LYS A 37 -13.04 10.99 -23.10
C LYS A 37 -11.61 11.10 -22.55
N ALA A 38 -11.43 10.99 -21.23
CA ALA A 38 -10.14 11.16 -20.58
C ALA A 38 -9.33 9.86 -20.60
N GLY A 39 -8.08 9.92 -21.08
CA GLY A 39 -7.15 8.79 -21.06
C GLY A 39 -6.21 8.85 -19.86
N PHE A 40 -6.04 7.72 -19.16
CA PHE A 40 -5.11 7.61 -18.04
C PHE A 40 -4.15 6.44 -18.22
N THR A 41 -2.93 6.62 -17.73
CA THR A 41 -2.09 5.51 -17.29
C THR A 41 -2.34 5.31 -15.80
N VAL A 42 -2.79 4.13 -15.40
CA VAL A 42 -3.05 3.80 -13.99
C VAL A 42 -1.95 2.91 -13.48
N ILE A 43 -1.44 3.21 -12.29
CA ILE A 43 -0.46 2.40 -11.58
C ILE A 43 -1.09 1.93 -10.27
N ASN A 44 -1.07 0.62 -10.03
CA ASN A 44 -1.45 0.01 -8.78
C ASN A 44 -0.31 0.17 -7.76
N LEU A 45 -0.59 0.86 -6.67
CA LEU A 45 0.34 1.10 -5.57
C LEU A 45 0.09 0.15 -4.38
N THR A 46 -0.73 -0.89 -4.61
CA THR A 46 -1.10 -1.91 -3.63
C THR A 46 -0.53 -3.29 -3.98
N GLU A 47 0.13 -3.91 -3.00
CA GLU A 47 0.56 -5.31 -3.06
C GLU A 47 -0.64 -6.19 -2.65
N PRO A 48 -0.88 -7.33 -3.33
CA PRO A 48 -1.86 -8.29 -2.84
C PRO A 48 -1.52 -8.82 -1.45
N LEU A 49 -2.51 -8.91 -0.56
CA LEU A 49 -2.35 -9.56 0.74
C LEU A 49 -1.97 -11.04 0.55
N ARG A 50 -0.94 -11.50 1.25
CA ARG A 50 -0.49 -12.90 1.26
C ARG A 50 -0.14 -13.33 2.68
N GLU A 51 -0.39 -14.60 3.00
CA GLU A 51 -0.16 -15.16 4.35
C GLU A 51 1.32 -15.13 4.75
N ASN A 52 2.22 -15.25 3.78
CA ASN A 52 3.67 -15.21 4.01
C ASN A 52 4.28 -13.81 3.88
N VAL A 53 3.46 -12.74 3.93
CA VAL A 53 3.98 -11.37 3.85
C VAL A 53 4.95 -11.11 5.01
N GLU A 54 6.04 -10.41 4.73
CA GLU A 54 6.88 -9.87 5.80
C GLU A 54 6.19 -8.65 6.39
N VAL A 55 6.09 -8.65 7.72
CA VAL A 55 5.33 -7.67 8.50
C VAL A 55 6.28 -6.82 9.32
N PHE A 56 5.73 -5.78 9.97
CA PHE A 56 6.49 -5.04 10.96
C PHE A 56 7.09 -6.01 12.01
N PRO A 57 8.39 -5.89 12.36
CA PRO A 57 9.02 -6.84 13.26
C PRO A 57 8.28 -7.00 14.60
N GLY A 58 7.74 -8.19 14.84
CA GLY A 58 6.97 -8.53 16.04
C GLY A 58 5.47 -8.73 15.80
N ASP A 59 4.95 -8.27 14.67
CA ASP A 59 3.53 -8.36 14.36
C ASP A 59 3.09 -9.78 13.94
N PRO A 60 1.81 -10.14 14.17
CA PRO A 60 1.27 -11.41 13.70
C PRO A 60 1.14 -11.41 12.18
N LYS A 61 1.50 -12.52 11.52
CA LYS A 61 1.26 -12.72 10.08
C LYS A 61 -0.21 -13.05 9.78
N PRO A 62 -0.72 -12.75 8.56
CA PRO A 62 -2.08 -13.13 8.18
C PRO A 62 -2.25 -14.66 8.18
N GLN A 63 -3.42 -15.13 8.60
CA GLN A 63 -3.73 -16.56 8.63
C GLN A 63 -5.00 -16.85 7.83
N LYS A 64 -5.02 -17.93 7.06
CA LYS A 64 -6.21 -18.40 6.35
C LYS A 64 -6.80 -19.65 7.01
N LYS A 65 -8.10 -19.62 7.24
CA LYS A 65 -8.91 -20.78 7.65
C LYS A 65 -9.90 -21.13 6.54
N VAL A 66 -9.96 -22.40 6.13
CA VAL A 66 -11.01 -22.87 5.22
C VAL A 66 -12.33 -22.94 5.98
N PHE A 67 -13.36 -22.28 5.46
CA PHE A 67 -14.72 -22.32 6.02
C PHE A 67 -15.59 -23.33 5.28
N CYS A 68 -15.59 -23.29 3.94
CA CYS A 68 -16.28 -24.25 3.07
C CYS A 68 -15.36 -24.73 1.95
N SER A 69 -15.56 -25.98 1.50
CA SER A 69 -14.81 -26.61 0.41
C SER A 69 -15.72 -27.08 -0.72
N PHE A 70 -15.20 -27.11 -1.95
CA PHE A 70 -16.00 -27.51 -3.11
C PHE A 70 -16.52 -28.95 -2.98
N GLU A 71 -15.71 -29.85 -2.45
CA GLU A 71 -16.03 -31.27 -2.31
C GLU A 71 -17.20 -31.53 -1.38
N LYS A 72 -17.41 -30.65 -0.39
CA LYS A 72 -18.45 -30.81 0.63
C LYS A 72 -19.64 -29.89 0.41
N ASP A 73 -19.36 -28.64 0.03
CA ASP A 73 -20.32 -27.54 0.09
C ASP A 73 -20.67 -26.97 -1.30
N ASN A 74 -20.09 -27.52 -2.38
CA ASN A 74 -20.21 -27.01 -3.75
C ASN A 74 -19.80 -25.52 -3.90
N CYS A 75 -19.09 -24.97 -2.91
CA CYS A 75 -18.55 -23.63 -2.89
C CYS A 75 -17.25 -23.60 -2.08
N ARG A 76 -16.39 -22.62 -2.36
CA ARG A 76 -15.16 -22.40 -1.59
C ARG A 76 -15.19 -21.05 -0.92
N HIS A 77 -15.04 -21.06 0.40
CA HIS A 77 -15.03 -19.86 1.23
C HIS A 77 -13.92 -20.00 2.27
N ASN A 78 -13.07 -18.99 2.39
CA ASN A 78 -12.03 -18.92 3.42
C ASN A 78 -12.25 -17.70 4.31
N ILE A 79 -11.89 -17.82 5.58
CA ILE A 79 -11.80 -16.73 6.54
C ILE A 79 -10.33 -16.35 6.67
N TYR A 80 -10.04 -15.05 6.72
CA TYR A 80 -8.70 -14.52 6.93
C TYR A 80 -8.65 -13.77 8.27
N LEU A 81 -7.66 -14.11 9.10
CA LEU A 81 -7.32 -13.34 10.29
C LEU A 81 -6.18 -12.40 9.91
N VAL A 82 -6.43 -11.10 9.98
CA VAL A 82 -5.49 -10.06 9.54
C VAL A 82 -5.47 -8.93 10.55
N GLY A 83 -4.28 -8.47 10.94
CA GLY A 83 -4.13 -7.26 11.73
C GLY A 83 -4.48 -6.02 10.92
N ASP A 84 -5.04 -5.00 11.55
CA ASP A 84 -5.44 -3.77 10.87
C ASP A 84 -4.25 -2.96 10.30
N HIS A 85 -3.03 -3.20 10.82
CA HIS A 85 -1.74 -2.63 10.35
C HIS A 85 -0.88 -3.57 9.49
N ASN A 86 -1.40 -4.74 9.13
CA ASN A 86 -0.64 -5.77 8.38
C ASN A 86 -0.78 -5.63 6.85
N HIS A 87 -1.62 -4.71 6.36
CA HIS A 87 -1.89 -4.60 4.93
C HIS A 87 -0.80 -3.80 4.21
N HIS A 88 -0.47 -4.20 2.99
CA HIS A 88 0.43 -3.47 2.11
C HIS A 88 -0.31 -2.93 0.89
N PRO A 89 -0.74 -1.66 0.87
CA PRO A 89 -0.68 -0.65 1.92
C PRO A 89 -1.85 -0.76 2.91
N HIS A 90 -1.62 -0.17 4.08
CA HIS A 90 -2.65 0.16 5.06
C HIS A 90 -2.64 1.68 5.30
N GLY A 91 -3.63 2.17 6.03
CA GLY A 91 -3.56 3.51 6.58
C GLY A 91 -3.96 3.54 8.04
N ASP A 92 -3.63 4.66 8.68
CA ASP A 92 -3.76 4.80 10.12
C ASP A 92 -4.93 5.67 10.51
N ALA A 93 -5.72 5.21 11.47
CA ALA A 93 -6.76 6.01 12.08
C ALA A 93 -6.16 6.98 13.11
N PRO A 94 -6.82 8.13 13.39
CA PRO A 94 -6.35 9.05 14.44
C PRO A 94 -6.26 8.40 15.82
N ASN A 95 -7.07 7.39 16.14
CA ASN A 95 -7.01 6.66 17.41
C ASN A 95 -5.81 5.69 17.55
N HIS A 96 -5.02 5.45 16.50
CA HIS A 96 -3.91 4.49 16.51
C HIS A 96 -2.87 4.77 17.60
N GLN A 97 -2.32 6.00 17.59
CA GLN A 97 -1.28 6.43 18.53
C GLN A 97 -1.59 7.77 19.19
N ASN A 98 -2.88 8.16 19.21
CA ASN A 98 -3.30 9.42 19.80
C ASN A 98 -4.42 9.22 20.84
N LEU A 99 -4.05 9.22 22.12
CA LEU A 99 -5.00 9.06 23.22
C LEU A 99 -6.14 10.09 23.21
N ARG A 100 -5.86 11.31 22.72
CA ARG A 100 -6.89 12.37 22.62
C ARG A 100 -7.90 12.10 21.50
N CYS A 101 -7.59 11.20 20.58
CA CYS A 101 -8.44 10.82 19.45
C CYS A 101 -9.00 9.40 19.59
N LYS A 102 -9.01 8.80 20.79
CA LYS A 102 -9.40 7.39 21.02
C LYS A 102 -10.76 6.96 20.46
N LYS A 103 -11.66 7.91 20.17
CA LYS A 103 -13.00 7.67 19.58
C LYS A 103 -13.05 7.83 18.06
N MET A 104 -11.93 8.16 17.42
CA MET A 104 -11.83 8.42 15.98
C MET A 104 -11.21 7.20 15.30
N GLY A 105 -12.05 6.21 14.98
CA GLY A 105 -11.64 5.00 14.29
C GLY A 105 -11.38 5.20 12.79
N PHE A 106 -11.03 4.13 12.10
CA PHE A 106 -10.64 4.17 10.69
C PHE A 106 -11.72 4.68 9.74
N GLU A 107 -13.00 4.56 10.12
CA GLU A 107 -14.14 5.16 9.43
C GLU A 107 -14.12 6.69 9.39
N PHE A 108 -13.23 7.34 10.15
CA PHE A 108 -13.00 8.78 10.11
C PHE A 108 -12.58 9.26 8.71
N TRP A 109 -11.87 8.44 7.94
CA TRP A 109 -11.37 8.81 6.61
C TRP A 109 -12.44 8.64 5.54
N GLY A 110 -13.28 9.68 5.39
CA GLY A 110 -14.30 9.74 4.34
C GLY A 110 -13.77 10.07 2.94
N LEU A 111 -14.70 10.22 1.99
CA LEU A 111 -14.40 10.50 0.57
C LEU A 111 -13.51 11.73 0.33
N ASP A 112 -13.54 12.71 1.23
CA ASP A 112 -12.70 13.90 1.18
C ASP A 112 -11.19 13.63 1.23
N PHE A 113 -10.79 12.43 1.67
CA PHE A 113 -9.40 11.95 1.73
C PHE A 113 -9.06 10.96 0.60
N VAL A 114 -10.06 10.46 -0.13
CA VAL A 114 -9.85 9.38 -1.11
C VAL A 114 -9.22 9.90 -2.39
N PHE A 115 -9.71 11.01 -2.94
CA PHE A 115 -9.30 11.52 -4.26
C PHE A 115 -8.51 12.81 -4.13
N ASN A 116 -7.23 12.78 -4.51
CA ASN A 116 -6.33 13.92 -4.34
C ASN A 116 -5.48 14.18 -5.58
N LYS A 117 -5.21 15.46 -5.86
CA LYS A 117 -4.04 15.82 -6.66
C LYS A 117 -2.79 15.56 -5.81
N ALA A 118 -1.92 14.68 -6.29
CA ALA A 118 -0.76 14.23 -5.55
C ALA A 118 0.54 14.70 -6.19
N CYS A 119 1.55 14.85 -5.34
CA CYS A 119 2.93 14.90 -5.76
C CYS A 119 3.72 13.75 -5.14
N LEU A 120 4.68 13.25 -5.91
CA LEU A 120 5.66 12.27 -5.43
C LEU A 120 7.01 12.97 -5.32
N ILE A 121 7.66 12.80 -4.18
CA ILE A 121 9.06 13.17 -3.96
C ILE A 121 9.85 11.88 -3.88
N ASP A 122 10.76 11.71 -4.83
CA ASP A 122 11.63 10.54 -4.90
C ASP A 122 12.96 10.86 -4.22
N LEU A 123 13.17 10.24 -3.07
CA LEU A 123 14.32 10.41 -2.20
C LEU A 123 15.23 9.18 -2.23
N SER A 124 14.97 8.19 -3.10
CA SER A 124 15.71 6.92 -3.06
C SER A 124 17.20 7.04 -3.38
N GLY A 125 17.61 8.13 -4.02
CA GLY A 125 19.01 8.44 -4.33
C GLY A 125 19.52 9.69 -3.62
N SER A 126 18.82 10.17 -2.59
CA SER A 126 19.26 11.33 -1.83
C SER A 126 20.50 11.02 -0.98
N GLU A 127 21.24 12.06 -0.60
CA GLU A 127 22.35 11.93 0.33
C GLU A 127 21.94 11.19 1.62
N GLY A 128 22.81 10.31 2.12
CA GLY A 128 22.50 9.44 3.25
C GLY A 128 21.69 8.18 2.90
N SER A 129 21.39 7.94 1.61
CA SER A 129 20.85 6.65 1.17
C SER A 129 21.85 5.51 1.41
N VAL A 130 21.34 4.37 1.83
CA VAL A 130 22.13 3.16 2.09
C VAL A 130 21.79 2.08 1.07
N LYS A 131 22.71 1.15 0.84
CA LYS A 131 22.47 -0.03 0.01
C LYS A 131 22.55 -1.28 0.87
N SER A 132 21.48 -2.07 0.89
CA SER A 132 21.41 -3.32 1.64
C SER A 132 20.66 -4.37 0.82
N TYR A 133 21.21 -5.59 0.74
CA TYR A 133 20.65 -6.69 -0.07
C TYR A 133 20.24 -6.28 -1.50
N GLY A 134 21.06 -5.44 -2.15
CA GLY A 134 20.82 -4.95 -3.51
C GLY A 134 19.77 -3.84 -3.65
N VAL A 135 19.15 -3.40 -2.55
CA VAL A 135 18.16 -2.31 -2.53
C VAL A 135 18.82 -1.04 -1.99
N THR A 136 18.69 0.06 -2.74
CA THR A 136 19.12 1.39 -2.30
C THR A 136 17.91 2.16 -1.78
N TYR A 137 18.02 2.70 -0.57
CA TYR A 137 16.95 3.47 0.04
C TYR A 137 17.45 4.51 1.06
N LEU A 138 16.67 5.57 1.25
CA LEU A 138 16.92 6.58 2.27
C LEU A 138 16.22 6.19 3.58
N LYS A 139 16.99 6.00 4.65
CA LYS A 139 16.44 5.60 5.96
C LYS A 139 15.80 6.76 6.73
N LYS A 140 16.36 7.97 6.67
CA LYS A 140 15.92 9.11 7.48
C LYS A 140 15.58 10.28 6.59
N ILE A 141 14.32 10.70 6.58
CA ILE A 141 13.87 11.87 5.84
C ILE A 141 13.89 13.09 6.78
N THR A 142 14.64 14.13 6.43
CA THR A 142 14.68 15.41 7.15
C THR A 142 13.99 16.50 6.33
N ASP A 143 13.75 17.65 6.94
CA ASP A 143 13.32 18.87 6.27
C ASP A 143 14.24 19.28 5.12
N ALA A 144 15.56 19.14 5.24
CA ALA A 144 16.50 19.44 4.16
C ALA A 144 16.18 18.67 2.85
N HIS A 145 15.74 17.42 2.95
CA HIS A 145 15.31 16.64 1.78
C HIS A 145 14.02 17.17 1.13
N LEU A 146 13.17 17.86 1.90
CA LEU A 146 11.84 18.32 1.47
C LEU A 146 11.83 19.81 1.07
N SER A 147 12.77 20.61 1.59
CA SER A 147 12.90 22.04 1.31
C SER A 147 12.93 22.41 -0.18
N PRO A 148 13.56 21.63 -1.09
CA PRO A 148 13.50 21.92 -2.52
C PRO A 148 12.10 21.78 -3.14
N TYR A 149 11.16 21.14 -2.45
CA TYR A 149 9.86 20.74 -2.98
C TYR A 149 8.67 21.47 -2.33
N LEU A 150 8.88 22.45 -1.44
CA LEU A 150 7.80 23.12 -0.68
C LEU A 150 6.69 23.68 -1.58
N ALA A 151 7.06 24.30 -2.71
CA ALA A 151 6.09 24.83 -3.67
C ALA A 151 5.21 23.74 -4.30
N ARG A 152 5.77 22.54 -4.51
CA ARG A 152 5.04 21.37 -5.05
C ARG A 152 4.14 20.77 -3.98
N ILE A 153 4.63 20.62 -2.75
CA ILE A 153 3.88 20.12 -1.60
C ILE A 153 2.67 21.03 -1.34
N GLY A 154 2.88 22.35 -1.27
CA GLY A 154 1.83 23.32 -0.99
C GLY A 154 0.70 23.39 -2.02
N LYS A 155 0.93 22.92 -3.24
CA LYS A 155 -0.10 22.86 -4.30
C LYS A 155 -0.90 21.56 -4.31
N SER A 156 -0.49 20.55 -3.54
CA SER A 156 -1.02 19.18 -3.59
C SER A 156 -1.94 18.87 -2.40
N GLY A 157 -2.93 18.00 -2.64
CA GLY A 157 -3.78 17.41 -1.59
C GLY A 157 -3.15 16.16 -0.98
N ALA A 158 -2.24 15.51 -1.70
CA ALA A 158 -1.49 14.35 -1.23
C ALA A 158 0.02 14.47 -1.52
N LEU A 159 0.82 13.95 -0.60
CA LEU A 159 2.28 13.87 -0.68
C LEU A 159 2.68 12.41 -0.56
N ILE A 160 3.34 11.88 -1.59
CA ILE A 160 3.92 10.55 -1.58
C ILE A 160 5.44 10.68 -1.45
N LEU A 161 6.00 10.06 -0.42
CA LEU A 161 7.43 10.02 -0.16
C LEU A 161 7.94 8.65 -0.57
N ARG A 162 8.77 8.61 -1.61
CA ARG A 162 9.44 7.40 -2.04
C ARG A 162 10.86 7.40 -1.50
N THR A 163 11.16 6.50 -0.58
CA THR A 163 12.50 6.26 -0.04
C THR A 163 13.29 5.25 -0.86
N GLY A 164 12.64 4.49 -1.75
CA GLY A 164 13.22 3.35 -2.46
C GLY A 164 12.99 2.01 -1.76
N TYR A 165 12.36 2.05 -0.60
CA TYR A 165 12.04 0.86 0.20
C TYR A 165 10.81 0.12 -0.33
N ASP A 166 10.07 0.71 -1.29
CA ASP A 166 9.07 0.03 -2.14
C ASP A 166 9.62 -1.29 -2.71
N ARG A 167 10.87 -1.26 -3.21
CA ARG A 167 11.58 -2.45 -3.71
C ARG A 167 11.85 -3.50 -2.64
N TRP A 168 12.07 -3.09 -1.38
CA TRP A 168 12.27 -4.02 -0.28
C TRP A 168 10.95 -4.74 0.06
N LEU A 169 9.86 -3.98 0.19
CA LEU A 169 8.50 -4.48 0.43
C LEU A 169 8.10 -5.51 -0.63
N GLU A 170 8.27 -5.18 -1.92
CA GLU A 170 8.00 -6.07 -3.06
C GLU A 170 8.82 -7.36 -3.00
N SER A 171 10.04 -7.29 -2.48
CA SER A 171 10.93 -8.46 -2.36
C SER A 171 10.58 -9.38 -1.19
N ASN A 172 9.66 -8.96 -0.32
CA ASN A 172 9.21 -9.72 0.85
C ASN A 172 10.36 -10.23 1.74
N LYS A 173 11.41 -9.43 1.88
CA LYS A 173 12.56 -9.77 2.73
C LYS A 173 12.30 -9.29 4.16
N LYS A 174 12.78 -10.08 5.13
CA LYS A 174 12.70 -9.72 6.55
C LYS A 174 13.26 -8.33 6.81
N HIS A 175 12.48 -7.50 7.48
CA HIS A 175 12.87 -6.13 7.79
C HIS A 175 13.99 -6.08 8.82
N LEU A 176 14.99 -5.24 8.56
CA LEU A 176 16.13 -5.08 9.46
C LEU A 176 15.72 -4.17 10.64
N PRO A 177 15.97 -4.57 11.89
CA PRO A 177 15.79 -3.68 13.05
C PRO A 177 16.57 -2.38 12.85
N GLY A 178 15.88 -1.25 13.00
CA GLY A 178 16.45 0.07 12.72
C GLY A 178 16.80 0.31 11.25
N GLY A 179 16.43 -0.55 10.31
CA GLY A 179 16.63 -0.36 8.86
C GLY A 179 15.39 0.18 8.13
N ILE A 180 14.28 0.36 8.84
CA ILE A 180 13.00 0.83 8.29
C ILE A 180 13.06 2.35 8.09
N PRO A 181 12.72 2.87 6.90
CA PRO A 181 12.67 4.31 6.66
C PRO A 181 11.66 5.05 7.52
N TYR A 182 11.92 6.32 7.84
CA TYR A 182 11.02 7.13 8.64
C TYR A 182 11.21 8.63 8.40
N LEU A 183 10.23 9.42 8.85
CA LEU A 183 10.34 10.88 8.95
C LEU A 183 11.00 11.30 10.26
N ASP A 184 12.07 12.10 10.17
CA ASP A 184 12.58 12.83 11.32
C ASP A 184 11.60 13.92 11.77
N LYS A 185 11.70 14.32 13.03
CA LYS A 185 10.93 15.40 13.62
C LYS A 185 10.93 16.66 12.74
N SER A 186 12.07 17.04 12.15
CA SER A 186 12.13 18.24 11.30
C SER A 186 11.25 18.13 10.04
N ALA A 187 11.25 16.96 9.39
CA ALA A 187 10.39 16.68 8.24
C ALA A 187 8.91 16.68 8.63
N VAL A 188 8.56 16.04 9.74
CA VAL A 188 7.19 16.02 10.27
C VAL A 188 6.70 17.45 10.55
N ASP A 189 7.51 18.24 11.26
CA ASP A 189 7.17 19.63 11.58
C ASP A 189 6.97 20.47 10.32
N LEU A 190 7.83 20.31 9.32
CA LEU A 190 7.70 20.97 8.03
C LEU A 190 6.41 20.58 7.29
N ILE A 191 6.13 19.28 7.18
CA ILE A 191 4.93 18.75 6.48
C ILE A 191 3.64 19.20 7.19
N SER A 192 3.63 19.26 8.53
CA SER A 192 2.45 19.63 9.32
C SER A 192 1.94 21.05 9.04
N LYS A 193 2.79 21.93 8.49
CA LYS A 193 2.44 23.31 8.15
C LYS A 193 1.50 23.40 6.94
N PHE A 194 1.46 22.38 6.08
CA PHE A 194 0.64 22.39 4.87
C PHE A 194 -0.81 21.99 5.18
N LYS A 195 -1.71 22.98 5.20
CA LYS A 195 -3.14 22.77 5.50
C LYS A 195 -3.92 22.10 4.36
N LYS A 196 -3.53 22.34 3.11
CA LYS A 196 -4.12 21.68 1.94
C LYS A 196 -3.79 20.19 1.86
N LEU A 197 -2.70 19.78 2.49
CA LEU A 197 -2.22 18.41 2.46
C LEU A 197 -3.08 17.54 3.38
N LYS A 198 -3.88 16.66 2.78
CA LYS A 198 -4.80 15.74 3.44
C LYS A 198 -4.22 14.33 3.60
N VAL A 199 -3.39 13.88 2.65
CA VAL A 199 -2.85 12.50 2.63
C VAL A 199 -1.32 12.54 2.60
N ILE A 200 -0.70 11.66 3.39
CA ILE A 200 0.74 11.41 3.36
C ILE A 200 0.94 9.92 3.10
N GLY A 201 1.55 9.58 1.98
CA GLY A 201 1.91 8.21 1.65
C GLY A 201 3.42 7.98 1.75
N ILE A 202 3.84 6.80 2.21
CA ILE A 202 5.24 6.39 2.27
C ILE A 202 5.41 4.93 1.87
N ASP A 203 6.55 4.59 1.27
CA ASP A 203 6.96 3.21 0.97
C ASP A 203 7.70 2.54 2.14
N SER A 204 7.27 2.80 3.36
CA SER A 204 7.84 2.24 4.59
C SER A 204 6.74 1.55 5.40
N LEU A 205 7.13 0.59 6.24
CA LEU A 205 6.22 -0.07 7.18
C LEU A 205 5.71 0.85 8.28
N THR A 206 6.35 2.00 8.46
CA THR A 206 5.94 3.04 9.39
C THR A 206 6.49 4.40 8.97
N ILE A 207 5.80 5.47 9.34
CA ILE A 207 6.24 6.86 9.17
C ILE A 207 7.14 7.33 10.32
N ASP A 208 7.08 6.66 11.49
CA ASP A 208 7.84 6.99 12.69
C ASP A 208 9.15 6.21 12.80
N GLY A 209 10.14 6.79 13.47
CA GLY A 209 11.35 6.04 13.83
C GLY A 209 11.04 4.97 14.89
N THR A 210 11.86 3.92 14.95
CA THR A 210 11.68 2.83 15.93
C THR A 210 11.50 3.35 17.36
N GLY A 211 10.41 2.93 18.03
CA GLY A 211 10.06 3.33 19.39
C GLY A 211 9.53 4.77 19.53
N LYS A 212 9.18 5.44 18.43
CA LYS A 212 8.63 6.79 18.41
C LYS A 212 7.19 6.79 17.89
N ASN A 213 6.47 7.87 18.19
CA ASN A 213 5.09 8.10 17.75
C ASN A 213 4.83 9.58 17.38
N TYR A 214 5.90 10.31 17.06
CA TYR A 214 5.81 11.75 16.87
C TYR A 214 5.07 12.08 15.57
N ALA A 215 5.36 11.38 14.48
CA ALA A 215 4.73 11.59 13.19
C ALA A 215 3.23 11.27 13.27
N HIS A 216 2.85 10.10 13.79
CA HIS A 216 1.43 9.73 13.98
C HIS A 216 0.67 10.74 14.85
N ARG A 217 1.30 11.23 15.93
CA ARG A 217 0.66 12.21 16.82
C ARG A 217 0.52 13.59 16.19
N LYS A 218 1.54 14.05 15.46
CA LYS A 218 1.62 15.39 14.88
C LYS A 218 0.80 15.52 13.60
N LEU A 219 0.69 14.45 12.83
CA LEU A 219 0.01 14.39 11.53
C LEU A 219 -1.36 13.69 11.61
N LYS A 220 -1.93 13.55 12.80
CA LYS A 220 -3.22 12.88 13.07
C LYS A 220 -4.43 13.40 12.29
N ASP A 221 -4.34 14.61 11.75
CA ASP A 221 -5.35 15.26 10.90
C ASP A 221 -5.14 14.97 9.40
N LYS A 222 -4.12 14.17 9.08
CA LYS A 222 -3.77 13.73 7.73
C LYS A 222 -3.87 12.22 7.66
N PHE A 223 -4.40 11.72 6.56
CA PHE A 223 -4.49 10.29 6.33
C PHE A 223 -3.09 9.76 5.98
N ILE A 224 -2.50 9.01 6.91
CA ILE A 224 -1.21 8.34 6.72
C ILE A 224 -1.47 7.02 6.01
N VAL A 225 -0.76 6.77 4.91
CA VAL A 225 -0.84 5.53 4.13
C VAL A 225 0.55 4.94 3.98
N GLU A 226 0.76 3.78 4.57
CA GLU A 226 2.07 3.16 4.72
C GLU A 226 2.19 1.96 3.78
N SER A 227 3.42 1.49 3.57
CA SER A 227 3.73 0.31 2.77
C SER A 227 3.25 0.38 1.31
N LEU A 228 3.30 1.58 0.71
CA LEU A 228 3.05 1.74 -0.72
C LEU A 228 4.15 1.09 -1.56
N VAL A 229 3.74 0.46 -2.67
CA VAL A 229 4.64 -0.22 -3.62
C VAL A 229 4.56 0.39 -5.02
N ASN A 230 5.42 -0.06 -5.94
CA ASN A 230 5.45 0.37 -7.34
C ASN A 230 5.65 1.88 -7.55
N LEU A 231 6.11 2.63 -6.54
CA LEU A 231 6.27 4.08 -6.62
C LEU A 231 7.30 4.49 -7.69
N TYR A 232 8.31 3.66 -7.94
CA TYR A 232 9.25 3.83 -9.05
C TYR A 232 8.56 3.86 -10.44
N GLY A 233 7.37 3.29 -10.56
CA GLY A 233 6.60 3.26 -11.80
C GLY A 233 6.04 4.62 -12.21
N ILE A 234 5.93 5.56 -11.27
CA ILE A 234 5.43 6.92 -11.54
C ILE A 234 6.54 7.73 -12.24
N PRO A 235 6.36 8.08 -13.54
CA PRO A 235 7.40 8.75 -14.33
C PRO A 235 7.75 10.12 -13.78
N ALA A 236 9.03 10.52 -13.86
CA ALA A 236 9.52 11.79 -13.33
C ALA A 236 8.65 13.00 -13.74
N LYS A 237 8.24 13.08 -15.00
CA LYS A 237 7.39 14.15 -15.54
C LYS A 237 5.99 14.25 -14.91
N ALA A 238 5.48 13.17 -14.32
CA ALA A 238 4.18 13.13 -13.66
C ALA A 238 4.26 13.36 -12.13
N ARG A 239 5.45 13.28 -11.53
CA ARG A 239 5.65 13.37 -10.07
C ARG A 239 5.26 14.71 -9.47
N SER A 240 5.21 15.77 -10.27
CA SER A 240 4.75 17.10 -9.84
C SER A 240 3.23 17.23 -9.76
N GLY A 241 2.48 16.28 -10.29
CA GLY A 241 1.02 16.33 -10.33
C GLY A 241 0.41 15.15 -11.06
N PHE A 242 -0.16 14.22 -10.31
CA PHE A 242 -1.03 13.13 -10.80
C PHE A 242 -2.27 13.04 -9.90
N TYR A 243 -3.26 12.22 -10.26
CA TYR A 243 -4.38 11.97 -9.37
C TYR A 243 -4.11 10.69 -8.58
N LEU A 244 -4.27 10.77 -7.27
CA LEU A 244 -4.14 9.65 -6.35
C LEU A 244 -5.51 9.29 -5.81
N GLN A 245 -5.80 7.99 -5.82
CA GLN A 245 -6.88 7.38 -5.08
C GLN A 245 -6.28 6.57 -3.93
N THR A 246 -6.76 6.78 -2.71
CA THR A 246 -6.44 5.99 -1.51
C THR A 246 -7.74 5.61 -0.82
N SER A 247 -8.34 4.50 -1.23
CA SER A 247 -9.65 4.06 -0.76
C SER A 247 -9.51 3.15 0.48
N PRO A 248 -9.88 3.63 1.69
CA PRO A 248 -9.89 2.78 2.88
C PRO A 248 -11.04 1.79 2.83
N ILE A 249 -10.82 0.57 3.30
CA ILE A 249 -11.90 -0.32 3.71
C ILE A 249 -12.23 0.05 5.17
N ALA A 250 -13.29 0.83 5.36
CA ALA A 250 -13.67 1.33 6.67
C ALA A 250 -14.11 0.18 7.60
N ILE A 251 -13.42 0.03 8.72
CA ILE A 251 -13.77 -0.89 9.81
C ILE A 251 -14.05 -0.02 11.03
N VAL A 252 -15.29 -0.08 11.53
CA VAL A 252 -15.75 0.81 12.61
C VAL A 252 -14.89 0.60 13.87
N GLY A 253 -14.30 1.68 14.36
CA GLY A 253 -13.47 1.70 15.56
C GLY A 253 -12.05 1.15 15.38
N ALA A 254 -11.69 0.62 14.21
CA ALA A 254 -10.35 0.08 13.96
C ALA A 254 -9.27 1.16 14.06
N THR A 255 -8.04 0.74 14.37
CA THR A 255 -6.91 1.66 14.52
C THR A 255 -6.13 1.88 13.23
N GLY A 256 -6.35 1.01 12.26
CA GLY A 256 -5.91 1.17 10.89
C GLY A 256 -6.81 0.37 9.97
N GLY A 257 -6.38 0.19 8.74
CA GLY A 257 -7.05 -0.74 7.84
C GLY A 257 -6.49 -0.75 6.43
N PRO A 258 -6.94 -1.70 5.60
CA PRO A 258 -6.45 -1.84 4.24
C PRO A 258 -6.81 -0.63 3.39
N VAL A 259 -5.88 -0.25 2.51
CA VAL A 259 -6.08 0.82 1.54
C VAL A 259 -5.85 0.27 0.13
N LEU A 260 -6.77 0.56 -0.79
CA LEU A 260 -6.53 0.40 -2.22
C LEU A 260 -5.99 1.71 -2.78
N ALA A 261 -4.75 1.68 -3.25
CA ALA A 261 -4.02 2.86 -3.71
C ALA A 261 -3.73 2.80 -5.22
N TYR A 262 -4.15 3.83 -5.95
CA TYR A 262 -3.92 3.94 -7.39
C TYR A 262 -3.42 5.33 -7.78
N ALA A 263 -2.41 5.39 -8.63
CA ALA A 263 -1.99 6.62 -9.31
C ALA A 263 -2.56 6.67 -10.73
N TYR A 264 -3.31 7.72 -11.04
CA TYR A 264 -3.84 8.01 -12.36
C TYR A 264 -3.05 9.17 -12.98
N ILE A 265 -2.29 8.86 -14.02
CA ILE A 265 -1.48 9.83 -14.76
C ILE A 265 -2.23 10.19 -16.04
N PRO A 266 -2.67 11.45 -16.22
CA PRO A 266 -3.32 11.88 -17.45
C PRO A 266 -2.43 11.67 -18.67
N LYS A 267 -2.98 11.15 -19.76
CA LYS A 267 -2.31 11.12 -21.06
C LYS A 267 -2.38 12.50 -21.71
N ALA A 268 -1.30 12.90 -22.39
CA ALA A 268 -1.26 14.17 -23.12
C ALA A 268 -2.42 14.26 -24.12
N GLY A 269 -3.08 15.42 -24.18
CA GLY A 269 -4.25 15.68 -25.05
C GLY A 269 -5.58 15.84 -24.29
N TYR A 270 -5.64 15.47 -23.01
CA TYR A 270 -6.79 15.80 -22.16
C TYR A 270 -6.48 17.06 -21.33
N ARG A 271 -6.88 18.22 -21.86
CA ARG A 271 -7.12 19.41 -21.05
C ARG A 271 -8.62 19.42 -20.78
N GLY A 272 -8.99 19.26 -19.51
CA GLY A 272 -10.36 19.55 -19.08
C GLY A 272 -10.68 21.02 -19.30
#